data_AF-A0A091BE17-F1
#
_entry.id   AF-A0A091BE17-F1
#
_cell.length_a   1.000
_cell.length_b   1.000
_cell.length_c   1.000
_cell.angle_alpha   90.00
_cell.angle_beta   90.00
_cell.angle_gamma   90.00
#
_symmetry.space_group_name_H-M   'P 1'
#
loop_
_entity.id
_entity.type
_entity.pdbx_description
1 polymer ?
#
loop_
_entity_poly.entity_id
_entity_poly.type
_entity_poly.pdbx_seq_one_letter_code
_entity_poly.pdbx_strand_id
1 'polypeptide(L)'
;MTLFHSDAEFVASLKPAQRDYYLGRAAEIQQQLQDALREISRGLSAVSLLTQDFLALQSQDPEAPRRVLRAGDKEYRYATVPGSGRIRLLTGQGTEIGMWDPDRTDPWAIRYPAFTSFANSGNAAAIESQLRAVDRRRRSA
;
A
#
# COMPACT_ATOMS: atom_id res chain seq x y z
N MET A 1 17.08 -2.06 48.85
CA MET A 1 16.47 -1.72 47.55
C MET A 1 15.63 -2.92 47.15
N THR A 2 14.30 -2.81 47.24
CA THR A 2 13.40 -3.96 47.02
C THR A 2 13.13 -4.06 45.52
N LEU A 3 13.57 -5.17 44.89
CA LEU A 3 13.23 -5.49 43.50
C LEU A 3 11.90 -6.24 43.50
N PHE A 4 10.92 -5.70 42.81
CA PHE A 4 9.63 -6.35 42.55
C PHE A 4 9.72 -7.12 41.23
N HIS A 5 9.24 -8.35 41.20
CA HIS A 5 9.35 -9.22 40.03
C HIS A 5 8.04 -9.29 39.23
N SER A 6 6.97 -8.67 39.74
CA SER A 6 5.69 -8.51 39.05
C SER A 6 4.93 -7.27 39.54
N ASP A 7 4.02 -6.76 38.71
CA ASP A 7 3.13 -5.65 39.06
C ASP A 7 2.24 -5.98 40.26
N ALA A 8 1.85 -7.25 40.42
CA ALA A 8 1.06 -7.71 41.56
C ALA A 8 1.84 -7.58 42.89
N GLU A 9 3.13 -7.92 42.91
CA GLU A 9 4.01 -7.74 44.07
C GLU A 9 4.23 -6.26 44.40
N PHE A 10 4.40 -5.44 43.36
CA PHE A 10 4.52 -3.99 43.52
C PHE A 10 3.25 -3.40 44.13
N VAL A 11 2.07 -3.70 43.57
CA VAL A 11 0.78 -3.21 44.07
C VAL A 11 0.47 -3.71 45.49
N ALA A 12 0.85 -4.95 45.80
CA ALA A 12 0.73 -5.52 47.15
C ALA A 12 1.59 -4.78 48.18
N SER A 13 2.76 -4.27 47.77
CA SER A 13 3.68 -3.52 48.63
C SER A 13 3.23 -2.08 48.95
N LEU A 14 2.27 -1.54 48.18
CA LEU A 14 1.74 -0.19 48.37
C LEU A 14 0.81 -0.08 49.58
N LYS A 15 0.85 1.07 50.26
CA LYS A 15 -0.18 1.44 51.25
C LYS A 15 -1.55 1.60 50.56
N PRO A 16 -2.67 1.40 51.27
CA PRO A 16 -4.01 1.43 50.66
C PRO A 16 -4.27 2.67 49.79
N ALA A 17 -3.99 3.88 50.29
CA ALA A 17 -4.18 5.12 49.52
C ALA A 17 -3.30 5.23 48.25
N GLN A 18 -2.09 4.64 48.27
CA GLN A 18 -1.19 4.63 47.11
C GLN A 18 -1.63 3.60 46.07
N ARG A 19 -2.15 2.46 46.54
CA ARG A 19 -2.75 1.43 45.70
C ARG A 19 -3.97 1.98 44.97
N ASP A 20 -4.89 2.63 45.68
CA ASP A 20 -6.11 3.19 45.09
C ASP A 20 -5.78 4.27 44.05
N TYR A 21 -4.81 5.14 44.36
CA TYR A 21 -4.33 6.14 43.40
C TYR A 21 -3.71 5.50 42.15
N TYR A 22 -2.84 4.49 42.32
CA TYR A 22 -2.18 3.81 41.21
C TYR A 22 -3.18 3.07 40.32
N LEU A 23 -4.12 2.32 40.92
CA LEU A 23 -5.15 1.59 40.19
C LEU A 23 -6.11 2.54 39.46
N GLY A 24 -6.51 3.64 40.10
CA GLY A 24 -7.32 4.68 39.46
C GLY A 24 -6.60 5.28 38.25
N ARG A 25 -5.30 5.60 38.39
CA ARG A 25 -4.51 6.15 37.30
C ARG A 25 -4.30 5.16 36.15
N ALA A 26 -4.11 3.88 36.46
CA ALA A 26 -4.01 2.82 35.45
C ALA A 26 -5.32 2.66 34.67
N ALA A 27 -6.47 2.71 35.34
CA ALA A 27 -7.78 2.67 34.70
C ALA A 27 -8.02 3.88 33.77
N GLU A 28 -7.63 5.09 34.18
CA GLU A 28 -7.70 6.29 33.34
C GLU A 28 -6.84 6.16 32.08
N ILE A 29 -5.60 5.68 32.21
CA ILE A 29 -4.70 5.47 31.07
C ILE A 29 -5.26 4.40 30.12
N GLN A 30 -5.81 3.31 30.66
CA GLN A 30 -6.44 2.27 29.87
C GLN A 30 -7.65 2.81 29.09
N GLN A 31 -8.47 3.64 29.72
CA GLN A 31 -9.61 4.29 29.07
C GLN A 31 -9.16 5.21 27.94
N GLN A 32 -8.14 6.05 28.18
CA GLN A 32 -7.56 6.92 27.16
C GLN A 32 -7.00 6.14 25.96
N LEU A 33 -6.33 5.01 26.21
CA LEU A 33 -5.84 4.13 25.14
C LEU A 33 -6.98 3.51 24.33
N GLN A 34 -8.06 3.07 24.98
CA GLN A 34 -9.22 2.51 24.28
C GLN A 34 -9.92 3.55 23.41
N ASP A 35 -10.04 4.79 23.90
CA ASP A 35 -10.65 5.87 23.13
C ASP A 35 -9.77 6.29 21.93
N ALA A 36 -8.45 6.35 22.10
CA ALA A 36 -7.52 6.56 20.99
C ALA A 36 -7.59 5.43 19.94
N LEU A 37 -7.68 4.17 20.36
CA LEU A 37 -7.85 3.02 19.46
C LEU A 37 -9.18 3.09 18.68
N ARG A 38 -10.26 3.52 19.34
CA ARG A 38 -11.56 3.75 18.67
C ARG A 38 -11.47 4.86 17.65
N GLU A 39 -10.79 5.95 17.96
CA GLU A 39 -10.59 7.08 17.04
C GLU A 39 -9.76 6.64 15.82
N ILE A 40 -8.66 5.91 16.03
CA ILE A 40 -7.86 5.32 14.96
C ILE A 40 -8.71 4.37 14.10
N SER A 41 -9.52 3.50 14.72
CA SER A 41 -10.40 2.58 13.99
C SER A 41 -11.44 3.31 13.14
N ARG A 42 -12.02 4.41 13.65
CA ARG A 42 -12.92 5.28 12.89
C ARG A 42 -12.20 5.97 11.73
N GLY A 43 -11.00 6.49 11.97
CA GLY A 43 -10.16 7.09 10.93
C GLY A 43 -9.79 6.09 9.83
N LEU A 44 -9.40 4.87 10.20
CA LEU A 44 -9.11 3.79 9.25
C LEU A 44 -10.36 3.37 8.47
N SER A 45 -11.54 3.37 9.11
CA SER A 45 -12.81 3.08 8.43
C SER A 45 -13.15 4.16 7.40
N ALA A 46 -12.94 5.45 7.73
CA ALA A 46 -13.11 6.55 6.79
C ALA A 46 -12.13 6.47 5.62
N VAL A 47 -10.85 6.14 5.87
CA VAL A 47 -9.85 5.90 4.83
C VAL A 47 -10.22 4.70 3.95
N SER A 48 -10.75 3.63 4.53
CA SER A 48 -11.21 2.45 3.80
C SER A 48 -12.40 2.79 2.89
N LEU A 49 -13.36 3.58 3.37
CA LEU A 49 -14.48 4.07 2.56
C LEU A 49 -14.00 4.96 1.41
N LEU A 50 -13.13 5.93 1.67
CA LEU A 50 -12.53 6.76 0.62
C LEU A 50 -11.74 5.93 -0.40
N THR A 51 -11.07 4.86 0.03
CA THR A 51 -10.34 3.95 -0.86
C THR A 51 -11.31 3.15 -1.73
N GLN A 52 -12.41 2.65 -1.16
CA GLN A 52 -13.44 1.94 -1.91
C GLN A 52 -14.17 2.86 -2.89
N ASP A 53 -14.50 4.08 -2.48
CA ASP A 53 -15.10 5.09 -3.35
C ASP A 53 -14.14 5.49 -4.47
N PHE A 54 -12.85 5.65 -4.18
CA PHE A 54 -11.83 5.90 -5.20
C PHE A 54 -11.68 4.72 -6.19
N LEU A 55 -11.72 3.49 -5.70
CA LEU A 55 -11.69 2.29 -6.56
C LEU A 55 -12.96 2.17 -7.40
N ALA A 56 -14.12 2.49 -6.84
CA ALA A 56 -15.39 2.54 -7.55
C ALA A 56 -15.39 3.63 -8.64
N LEU A 57 -14.88 4.82 -8.34
CA LEU A 57 -14.69 5.90 -9.30
C LEU A 57 -13.68 5.53 -10.40
N GLN A 58 -12.60 4.81 -10.08
CA GLN A 58 -11.69 4.26 -11.09
C GLN A 58 -12.36 3.26 -12.04
N SER A 59 -13.34 2.50 -11.56
CA SER A 59 -14.07 1.53 -12.38
C SER A 59 -15.13 2.15 -13.30
N GLN A 60 -15.51 3.41 -13.06
CA GLN A 60 -16.49 4.14 -13.86
C GLN A 60 -15.87 5.10 -14.89
N ASP A 61 -14.54 5.15 -14.99
CA ASP A 61 -13.84 6.03 -15.93
C ASP A 61 -13.94 5.49 -17.38
N PRO A 62 -14.66 6.16 -18.30
CA PRO A 62 -14.79 5.73 -19.69
C PRO A 62 -13.48 5.83 -20.49
N GLU A 63 -12.39 6.38 -19.93
CA GLU A 63 -11.02 6.33 -20.48
C GLU A 63 -10.23 5.06 -20.09
N ALA A 64 -10.79 4.18 -19.25
CA ALA A 64 -10.23 2.85 -18.97
C ALA A 64 -9.85 1.99 -20.19
N PRO A 65 -10.42 2.15 -21.42
CA PRO A 65 -9.99 1.36 -22.58
C PRO A 65 -8.60 1.71 -23.14
N ARG A 66 -7.91 2.76 -22.68
CA ARG A 66 -6.67 3.25 -23.33
C ARG A 66 -5.37 2.86 -22.64
N ARG A 67 -5.38 1.97 -21.65
CA ARG A 67 -4.14 1.50 -21.01
C ARG A 67 -3.51 0.31 -21.73
N VAL A 68 -3.34 0.44 -23.04
CA VAL A 68 -2.84 -0.63 -23.91
C VAL A 68 -1.52 -0.20 -24.53
N LEU A 69 -0.53 -1.07 -24.47
CA LEU A 69 0.76 -0.94 -25.15
C LEU A 69 0.91 -2.07 -26.16
N ARG A 70 1.55 -1.80 -27.30
CA ARG A 70 1.70 -2.80 -28.37
C ARG A 70 3.15 -2.95 -28.77
N ALA A 71 3.61 -4.19 -28.93
CA ALA A 71 4.92 -4.50 -29.47
C ALA A 71 4.77 -5.67 -30.46
N GLY A 72 4.93 -5.35 -31.75
CA GLY A 72 4.53 -6.26 -32.84
C GLY A 72 3.04 -6.59 -32.74
N ASP A 73 2.72 -7.88 -32.87
CA ASP A 73 1.35 -8.39 -32.76
C ASP A 73 0.88 -8.62 -31.31
N LYS A 74 1.74 -8.34 -30.32
CA LYS A 74 1.40 -8.56 -28.92
C LYS A 74 0.84 -7.30 -28.28
N GLU A 75 -0.28 -7.51 -27.60
CA GLU A 75 -0.94 -6.51 -26.78
C GLU A 75 -0.59 -6.71 -25.30
N TYR A 76 -0.27 -5.59 -24.65
CA TYR A 76 0.00 -5.50 -23.22
C TYR A 76 -0.92 -4.46 -22.62
N ARG A 77 -1.31 -4.68 -21.38
CA ARG A 77 -2.11 -3.73 -20.61
C ARG A 77 -1.27 -3.14 -19.51
N TYR A 78 -1.54 -1.90 -19.13
CA TYR A 78 -0.88 -1.29 -17.99
C TYR A 78 -1.88 -0.70 -16.98
N ALA A 79 -1.44 -0.54 -15.75
CA ALA A 79 -2.20 0.14 -14.71
C ALA A 79 -1.26 0.98 -13.85
N THR A 80 -1.61 2.23 -13.61
CA THR A 80 -0.88 3.07 -12.66
C THR A 80 -1.23 2.63 -11.24
N VAL A 81 -0.22 2.49 -10.38
CA VAL A 81 -0.40 2.17 -8.96
C VAL A 81 -0.55 3.49 -8.20
N PRO A 82 -1.72 3.77 -7.59
CA PRO A 82 -1.94 5.00 -6.84
C PRO A 82 -0.92 5.16 -5.70
N GLY A 83 -0.47 6.39 -5.47
CA GLY A 83 0.44 6.74 -4.37
C GLY A 83 1.90 6.28 -4.54
N SER A 84 2.20 5.35 -5.44
CA SER A 84 3.57 4.82 -5.61
C SER A 84 4.31 5.33 -6.84
N GLY A 85 3.62 6.01 -7.77
CA GLY A 85 4.20 6.44 -9.05
C GLY A 85 4.55 5.27 -10.00
N ARG A 86 4.29 4.01 -9.63
CA ARG A 86 4.67 2.85 -10.44
C ARG A 86 3.61 2.50 -11.48
N ILE A 87 4.03 1.75 -12.49
CA ILE A 87 3.16 1.24 -13.54
C ILE A 87 3.23 -0.27 -13.56
N ARG A 88 2.12 -0.94 -13.30
CA ARG A 88 1.98 -2.38 -13.44
C ARG A 88 1.77 -2.73 -14.92
N LEU A 89 2.50 -3.73 -15.41
CA LEU A 89 2.35 -4.26 -16.77
C LEU A 89 1.75 -5.66 -16.72
N LEU A 90 0.78 -5.90 -17.60
CA LEU A 90 0.08 -7.17 -17.77
C LEU A 90 0.10 -7.58 -19.24
N THR A 91 -0.04 -8.88 -19.50
CA THR A 91 -0.37 -9.38 -20.84
C THR A 91 -1.77 -8.94 -21.24
N GLY A 92 -2.11 -9.05 -22.54
CA GLY A 92 -3.50 -8.85 -23.00
C GLY A 92 -4.52 -9.76 -22.31
N GLN A 93 -4.09 -10.92 -21.81
CA GLN A 93 -4.91 -11.88 -21.04
C GLN A 93 -4.98 -11.57 -19.53
N GLY A 94 -4.31 -10.52 -19.07
CA GLY A 94 -4.33 -10.10 -17.66
C GLY A 94 -3.29 -10.77 -16.76
N THR A 95 -2.34 -11.52 -17.30
CA THR A 95 -1.23 -12.09 -16.50
C THR A 95 -0.23 -10.99 -16.16
N GLU A 96 0.15 -10.87 -14.89
CA GLU A 96 1.14 -9.88 -14.46
C GLU A 96 2.54 -10.21 -14.98
N ILE A 97 3.19 -9.22 -15.57
CA ILE A 97 4.55 -9.34 -16.13
C ILE A 97 5.54 -8.70 -15.16
N GLY A 98 5.27 -7.47 -14.75
CA GLY A 98 6.15 -6.75 -13.86
C GLY A 98 5.59 -5.42 -13.40
N MET A 99 6.30 -4.80 -12.47
CA MET A 99 6.05 -3.45 -12.02
C MET A 99 7.21 -2.56 -12.45
N TRP A 100 6.88 -1.55 -13.25
CA TRP A 100 7.81 -0.60 -13.82
C TRP A 100 7.86 0.67 -12.98
N ASP A 101 9.07 1.17 -12.73
CA ASP A 101 9.38 2.31 -11.87
C ASP A 101 10.41 3.20 -12.60
N PRO A 102 10.03 4.43 -13.01
CA PRO A 102 10.89 5.31 -13.79
C PRO A 102 12.14 5.79 -13.05
N ASP A 103 12.10 5.78 -11.72
CA ASP A 103 13.10 6.44 -10.88
C ASP A 103 14.25 5.48 -10.50
N ARG A 104 14.21 4.23 -10.98
CA ARG A 104 15.23 3.20 -10.73
C ARG A 104 16.18 3.03 -11.91
N THR A 105 17.44 2.66 -11.61
CA THR A 105 18.45 2.29 -12.61
C THR A 105 18.02 1.05 -13.42
N ASP A 106 17.50 0.03 -12.74
CA ASP A 106 16.73 -1.05 -13.35
C ASP A 106 15.25 -0.74 -13.15
N PRO A 107 14.53 -0.33 -14.21
CA PRO A 107 13.18 0.18 -14.06
C PRO A 107 12.17 -0.94 -13.75
N TRP A 108 12.55 -2.22 -13.84
CA TRP A 108 11.65 -3.34 -13.49
C TRP A 108 11.74 -3.68 -12.00
N ALA A 109 11.06 -2.88 -11.17
CA ALA A 109 11.07 -2.99 -9.72
C ALA A 109 10.60 -4.36 -9.17
N ILE A 110 9.60 -4.97 -9.80
CA ILE A 110 9.15 -6.34 -9.50
C ILE A 110 9.00 -7.11 -10.82
N ARG A 111 9.49 -8.35 -10.83
CA ARG A 111 9.41 -9.27 -11.97
C ARG A 111 8.59 -10.48 -11.56
N TYR A 112 7.51 -10.75 -12.29
CA TYR A 112 6.66 -11.91 -12.08
C TYR A 112 7.08 -13.07 -13.00
N PRO A 113 6.54 -14.28 -12.86
CA PRO A 113 6.95 -15.43 -13.68
C PRO A 113 6.86 -15.19 -15.20
N ALA A 114 5.89 -14.38 -15.65
CA ALA A 114 5.75 -14.03 -17.07
C ALA A 114 6.85 -13.07 -17.60
N PHE A 115 7.64 -12.46 -16.71
CA PHE A 115 8.71 -11.53 -17.07
C PHE A 115 9.77 -12.16 -17.96
N THR A 116 10.18 -13.40 -17.67
CA THR A 116 11.21 -14.09 -18.46
C THR A 116 10.77 -14.31 -19.90
N SER A 117 9.53 -14.75 -20.11
CA SER A 117 8.95 -14.90 -21.46
C SER A 117 8.83 -13.56 -22.17
N PHE A 118 8.42 -12.52 -21.45
CA PHE A 118 8.35 -11.16 -21.96
C PHE A 118 9.72 -10.63 -22.40
N ALA A 119 10.76 -10.78 -21.57
CA ALA A 119 12.12 -10.37 -21.88
C ALA A 119 12.68 -11.14 -23.10
N ASN A 120 12.50 -12.46 -23.13
CA ASN A 120 12.97 -13.31 -24.22
C ASN A 120 12.26 -13.04 -25.56
N SER A 121 11.05 -12.47 -25.53
CA SER A 121 10.31 -12.13 -26.75
C SER A 121 10.85 -10.91 -27.51
N GLY A 122 11.85 -10.20 -26.96
CA GLY A 122 12.40 -8.98 -27.58
C GLY A 122 11.50 -7.75 -27.47
N ASN A 123 10.30 -7.89 -26.91
CA ASN A 123 9.32 -6.80 -26.79
C ASN A 123 9.64 -5.80 -25.67
N ALA A 124 10.55 -6.15 -24.76
CA ALA A 124 10.82 -5.37 -23.56
C ALA A 124 11.22 -3.92 -23.84
N ALA A 125 12.10 -3.68 -24.81
CA ALA A 125 12.57 -2.34 -25.15
C ALA A 125 11.46 -1.45 -25.74
N ALA A 126 10.63 -2.02 -26.62
CA ALA A 126 9.51 -1.30 -27.24
C ALA A 126 8.43 -0.91 -26.21
N ILE A 127 8.15 -1.81 -25.27
CA ILE A 127 7.21 -1.56 -24.18
C ILE A 127 7.77 -0.58 -23.16
N GLU A 128 9.06 -0.65 -22.84
CA GLU A 128 9.71 0.31 -21.96
C GLU A 128 9.66 1.74 -22.52
N SER A 129 9.93 1.92 -23.82
CA SER A 129 9.82 3.22 -24.49
C SER A 129 8.41 3.81 -24.37
N GLN A 130 7.39 2.97 -24.54
CA GLN A 130 6.00 3.39 -24.39
C GLN A 130 5.65 3.70 -22.93
N LEU A 131 6.12 2.92 -21.96
CA LEU A 131 5.95 3.19 -20.52
C LEU A 131 6.57 4.53 -20.12
N ARG A 132 7.74 4.88 -20.68
CA ARG A 132 8.35 6.21 -20.49
C ARG A 132 7.50 7.33 -21.09
N ALA A 133 6.87 7.10 -22.23
CA ALA A 133 5.95 8.08 -22.82
C ALA A 133 4.68 8.26 -21.95
N VAL A 134 4.15 7.17 -21.39
CA VAL A 134 3.03 7.20 -20.44
C VAL A 134 3.40 7.97 -19.18
N ASP A 135 4.55 7.70 -18.57
CA ASP A 135 5.01 8.39 -17.37
C ASP A 135 5.20 9.90 -17.62
N ARG A 136 5.81 10.29 -18.74
CA ARG A 136 5.95 11.70 -19.11
C ARG A 136 4.60 12.41 -19.20
N ARG A 137 3.62 11.82 -19.88
CA ARG A 137 2.27 12.39 -20.01
C ARG A 137 1.59 12.56 -18.64
N ARG A 138 1.75 11.58 -17.76
CA ARG A 138 1.20 11.61 -16.40
C ARG A 138 1.83 12.71 -15.54
N ARG A 139 3.12 12.99 -15.69
CA ARG A 139 3.83 14.03 -14.93
C ARG A 139 3.59 15.45 -15.48
N SER A 140 3.16 15.57 -16.74
CA SER A 140 2.85 16.85 -17.38
C SER A 140 1.39 17.30 -17.24
N ALA A 141 0.52 16.42 -16.75
CA ALA A 141 -0.90 16.69 -16.49
C ALA A 141 -1.10 17.05 -15.01
#